data_AF-A0A968JCF0-F1
#
_entry.id   AF-A0A968JCF0-F1
#
_cell.length_a   1.000
_cell.length_b   1.000
_cell.length_c   1.000
_cell.angle_alpha   90.00
_cell.angle_beta   90.00
_cell.angle_gamma   90.00
#
_symmetry.space_group_name_H-M   'P 1'
#
loop_
_entity.id
_entity.type
_entity.pdbx_description
1 polymer ?
#
loop_
_entity_poly.entity_id
_entity_poly.type
_entity_poly.pdbx_seq_one_letter_code
_entity_poly.pdbx_strand_id
1 'polypeptide(L)'
;MINNLYKRILGLASNITKNDNKYFNKDLIYILNKIGIILIIISAGFVLTSRIFWLTESIDFGSDQARDLNTAIEFISNGDLPRYGPITSRGFNIFPHYYYFLYISVLFLGNNPLIHILINSIFNVISLILLIFLCGQIFYKSKYKLFILGIISTIYSFNRDLIWQANTMWNPNFLPLFLLILITLLFKMIDISSNNIKVIKPSFIKYSLFCGAISSIMMGLHGSSFIILPIFTILIGVLFEKKLKNIFYIYNFIGWFILSISYFFVEINNNFSNTIRFSYLILTMVKTTLILICFKDLFFYSTTHFILGLIS
;
A
#
# COMPACT_ATOMS: atom_id res chain seq x y z
N MET A 1 -24.08 7.98 12.53
CA MET A 1 -23.22 6.96 13.15
C MET A 1 -21.72 7.22 12.93
N ILE A 2 -21.26 7.49 11.70
CA ILE A 2 -19.82 7.63 11.39
C ILE A 2 -19.19 8.95 11.86
N ASN A 3 -19.91 10.08 11.78
CA ASN A 3 -19.46 11.34 12.40
C ASN A 3 -19.22 11.19 13.91
N ASN A 4 -19.93 10.28 14.59
CA ASN A 4 -19.71 9.98 16.00
C ASN A 4 -18.46 9.10 16.22
N LEU A 5 -18.16 8.17 15.31
CA LEU A 5 -16.95 7.35 15.38
C LEU A 5 -15.69 8.20 15.14
N TYR A 6 -15.72 9.11 14.15
CA TYR A 6 -14.60 10.03 13.89
C TYR A 6 -14.43 11.07 15.00
N LYS A 7 -15.52 11.69 15.49
CA LYS A 7 -15.47 12.56 16.68
C LYS A 7 -14.96 11.79 17.91
N ARG A 8 -15.21 10.49 18.02
CA ARG A 8 -14.61 9.64 19.06
C ARG A 8 -13.12 9.40 18.81
N ILE A 9 -12.66 9.07 17.61
CA ILE A 9 -11.23 8.82 17.33
C ILE A 9 -10.40 10.11 17.48
N LEU A 10 -10.85 11.21 16.86
CA LEU A 10 -10.22 12.52 17.07
C LEU A 10 -10.40 13.02 18.49
N GLY A 11 -11.55 12.80 19.11
CA GLY A 11 -11.80 13.15 20.50
C GLY A 11 -10.87 12.41 21.45
N LEU A 12 -10.61 11.12 21.21
CA LEU A 12 -9.62 10.32 21.91
C LEU A 12 -8.20 10.86 21.66
N ALA A 13 -7.81 11.12 20.42
CA ALA A 13 -6.51 11.70 20.11
C ALA A 13 -6.32 13.10 20.74
N SER A 14 -7.34 13.96 20.71
CA SER A 14 -7.31 15.29 21.31
C SER A 14 -7.35 15.24 22.85
N ASN A 15 -8.14 14.34 23.43
CA ASN A 15 -8.24 14.18 24.89
C ASN A 15 -6.96 13.58 25.47
N ILE A 16 -6.31 12.67 24.74
CA ILE A 16 -4.94 12.23 25.05
C ILE A 16 -4.02 13.46 25.09
N THR A 17 -4.03 14.32 24.06
CA THR A 17 -3.16 15.52 24.05
C THR A 17 -3.53 16.62 25.06
N LYS A 18 -4.80 16.75 25.47
CA LYS A 18 -5.26 17.80 26.41
C LYS A 18 -5.08 17.44 27.87
N ASN A 19 -5.34 16.19 28.28
CA ASN A 19 -5.13 15.74 29.66
C ASN A 19 -3.65 15.59 30.02
N ASP A 20 -2.82 15.41 29.00
CA ASP A 20 -1.36 15.32 29.09
C ASP A 20 -0.68 16.58 29.66
N ASN A 21 -1.34 17.74 29.68
CA ASN A 21 -0.75 18.99 30.19
C ASN A 21 -0.80 19.12 31.73
N LYS A 22 -1.54 18.26 32.43
CA LYS A 22 -1.74 18.41 33.89
C LYS A 22 -0.77 17.58 34.76
N TYR A 23 -0.09 16.59 34.19
CA TYR A 23 0.66 15.59 34.96
C TYR A 23 2.08 15.26 34.47
N PHE A 24 2.58 15.86 33.38
CA PHE A 24 3.85 15.44 32.79
C PHE A 24 4.95 16.49 32.90
N ASN A 25 6.08 16.06 33.46
CA ASN A 25 7.30 16.86 33.53
C ASN A 25 7.80 17.20 32.10
N LYS A 26 8.03 18.48 31.82
CA LYS A 26 8.62 18.97 30.56
C LYS A 26 9.95 18.27 30.25
N ASP A 27 10.71 17.92 31.30
CA ASP A 27 11.99 17.22 31.18
C ASP A 27 11.80 15.81 30.57
N LEU A 28 10.75 15.09 30.98
CA LEU A 28 10.46 13.75 30.44
C LEU A 28 10.12 13.82 28.95
N ILE A 29 9.30 14.80 28.52
CA ILE A 29 8.95 14.99 27.10
C ILE A 29 10.20 15.30 26.27
N TYR A 30 11.08 16.14 26.81
CA TYR A 30 12.36 16.47 26.17
C TYR A 30 13.26 15.23 26.03
N ILE A 31 13.40 14.44 27.10
CA ILE A 31 14.17 13.18 27.08
C ILE A 31 13.58 12.20 26.07
N LEU A 32 12.27 11.97 26.06
CA LEU A 32 11.61 11.07 25.11
C LEU A 32 11.82 11.50 23.66
N ASN A 33 11.73 12.79 23.35
CA ASN A 33 11.98 13.27 22.01
C ASN A 33 13.46 13.13 21.59
N LYS A 34 14.41 13.30 22.51
CA LYS A 34 15.83 12.99 22.25
C LYS A 34 16.03 11.51 21.94
N ILE A 35 15.42 10.62 22.72
CA ILE A 35 15.42 9.17 22.45
C ILE A 35 14.83 8.91 21.06
N GLY A 36 13.72 9.56 20.72
CA GLY A 36 13.11 9.48 19.40
C GLY A 36 14.06 9.83 18.25
N ILE A 37 14.81 10.93 18.38
CA ILE A 37 15.83 11.33 17.38
C ILE A 37 16.91 10.26 17.25
N ILE A 38 17.44 9.75 18.38
CA ILE A 38 18.46 8.70 18.38
C ILE A 38 17.93 7.45 17.66
N LEU A 39 16.70 7.03 17.94
CA LEU A 39 16.05 5.90 17.27
C LEU A 39 15.91 6.11 15.76
N ILE A 40 15.57 7.33 15.31
CA ILE A 40 15.50 7.67 13.88
C ILE A 40 16.88 7.54 13.23
N ILE A 41 17.94 8.05 13.87
CA ILE A 41 19.31 7.98 13.34
C ILE A 41 19.79 6.52 13.25
N ILE A 42 19.58 5.73 14.31
CA ILE A 42 19.92 4.30 14.32
C ILE A 42 19.14 3.57 13.21
N SER A 43 17.84 3.84 13.08
CA SER A 43 16.98 3.26 12.05
C SER A 43 17.49 3.60 10.64
N ALA A 44 17.85 4.85 10.40
CA ALA A 44 18.39 5.28 9.11
C ALA A 44 19.72 4.58 8.78
N GLY A 45 20.65 4.51 9.74
CA GLY A 45 21.92 3.78 9.57
C GLY A 45 21.70 2.29 9.32
N PHE A 46 20.79 1.66 10.05
CA PHE A 46 20.43 0.25 9.88
C PHE A 46 19.80 -0.03 8.51
N VAL A 47 18.93 0.86 8.02
CA VAL A 47 18.30 0.72 6.70
C VAL A 47 19.31 0.85 5.57
N LEU A 48 20.21 1.84 5.64
CA LEU A 48 21.26 2.02 4.63
C LEU A 48 22.21 0.81 4.61
N THR A 49 22.56 0.28 5.78
CA THR A 49 23.43 -0.90 5.86
C THR A 49 22.74 -2.18 5.38
N SER A 50 21.59 -2.53 5.95
CA SER A 50 20.89 -3.79 5.66
C SER A 50 20.26 -3.87 4.26
N ARG A 51 19.93 -2.74 3.61
CA ARG A 51 19.23 -2.71 2.32
C ARG A 51 20.08 -2.22 1.15
N ILE A 52 21.21 -1.54 1.42
CA ILE A 52 22.06 -0.99 0.34
C ILE A 52 23.48 -1.54 0.46
N PHE A 53 24.16 -1.35 1.60
CA PHE A 53 25.58 -1.71 1.69
C PHE A 53 25.82 -3.22 1.80
N TRP A 54 24.92 -3.97 2.42
CA TRP A 54 25.00 -5.43 2.53
C TRP A 54 24.20 -6.15 1.43
N LEU A 55 23.82 -5.44 0.38
CA LEU A 55 22.96 -6.01 -0.65
C LEU A 55 23.63 -7.21 -1.32
N THR A 56 24.91 -7.12 -1.67
CA THR A 56 25.67 -8.20 -2.33
C THR A 56 25.69 -9.52 -1.57
N GLU A 57 25.59 -9.48 -0.25
CA GLU A 57 25.62 -10.65 0.65
C GLU A 57 24.22 -11.15 1.03
N SER A 58 23.18 -10.37 0.76
CA SER A 58 21.81 -10.63 1.23
C SER A 58 20.77 -10.70 0.13
N ILE A 59 21.22 -10.81 -1.12
CA ILE A 59 20.36 -10.99 -2.29
C ILE A 59 19.63 -12.31 -2.23
N ASP A 60 18.33 -12.23 -2.49
CA ASP A 60 17.52 -13.37 -2.86
C ASP A 60 17.15 -13.26 -4.34
N PHE A 61 17.78 -14.11 -5.16
CA PHE A 61 17.56 -14.18 -6.60
C PHE A 61 17.30 -15.62 -7.03
N GLY A 62 16.03 -15.98 -7.03
CA GLY A 62 15.54 -17.30 -7.41
C GLY A 62 14.98 -17.38 -8.84
N SER A 63 14.23 -18.44 -9.10
CA SER A 63 13.67 -18.75 -10.42
C SER A 63 12.65 -17.71 -10.90
N ASP A 64 11.84 -17.16 -9.99
CA ASP A 64 10.87 -16.11 -10.35
C ASP A 64 11.57 -14.83 -10.76
N GLN A 65 12.63 -14.43 -10.04
CA GLN A 65 13.45 -13.28 -10.36
C GLN A 65 14.14 -13.45 -11.71
N ALA A 66 14.76 -14.61 -11.95
CA ALA A 66 15.41 -14.93 -13.22
C ALA A 66 14.42 -14.89 -14.39
N ARG A 67 13.22 -15.48 -14.23
CA ARG A 67 12.16 -15.45 -15.23
C ARG A 67 11.78 -14.02 -15.59
N ASP A 68 11.48 -13.21 -14.58
CA ASP A 68 10.97 -11.85 -14.79
C ASP A 68 12.02 -10.95 -15.46
N LEU A 69 13.30 -11.08 -15.07
CA LEU A 69 14.41 -10.36 -15.71
C LEU A 69 14.62 -10.81 -17.16
N ASN A 70 14.64 -12.11 -17.42
CA ASN A 70 14.77 -12.65 -18.79
C ASN A 70 13.61 -12.23 -19.69
N THR A 71 12.39 -12.20 -19.15
CA THR A 71 11.21 -11.71 -19.89
C THR A 71 11.39 -10.24 -20.29
N ALA A 72 11.92 -9.39 -19.39
CA ALA A 72 12.20 -8.00 -19.71
C ALA A 72 13.30 -7.84 -20.78
N ILE A 73 14.35 -8.68 -20.74
CA ILE A 73 15.42 -8.71 -21.75
C ILE A 73 14.87 -9.15 -23.11
N GLU A 74 13.98 -10.13 -23.14
CA GLU A 74 13.34 -10.62 -24.36
C GLU A 74 12.49 -9.54 -25.02
N PHE A 75 11.67 -8.81 -24.24
CA PHE A 75 10.91 -7.67 -24.75
C PHE A 75 11.80 -6.64 -25.45
N ILE A 76 12.93 -6.28 -24.82
CA ILE A 76 13.88 -5.32 -25.42
C ILE A 76 14.51 -5.89 -26.68
N SER A 77 14.92 -7.15 -26.65
CA SER A 77 15.60 -7.82 -27.78
C SER A 77 14.69 -7.96 -29.01
N ASN A 78 13.39 -8.16 -28.79
CA ASN A 78 12.39 -8.27 -29.85
C ASN A 78 11.81 -6.92 -30.28
N GLY A 79 12.14 -5.81 -29.58
CA GLY A 79 11.54 -4.50 -29.81
C GLY A 79 10.06 -4.42 -29.39
N ASP A 80 9.64 -5.30 -28.49
CA ASP A 80 8.27 -5.40 -28.00
C ASP A 80 8.08 -4.64 -26.68
N LEU A 81 6.89 -4.06 -26.49
CA LEU A 81 6.48 -3.50 -25.21
C LEU A 81 5.70 -4.54 -24.39
N PRO A 82 5.90 -4.58 -23.05
CA PRO A 82 5.09 -5.42 -22.18
C PRO A 82 3.60 -5.12 -22.33
N ARG A 83 2.83 -6.13 -22.70
CA ARG A 83 1.38 -6.06 -22.93
C ARG A 83 0.58 -6.56 -21.72
N TYR A 84 1.15 -7.54 -21.02
CA TYR A 84 0.65 -8.10 -19.77
C TYR A 84 1.75 -8.07 -18.71
N GLY A 85 1.36 -8.12 -17.45
CA GLY A 85 2.26 -8.40 -16.34
C GLY A 85 2.46 -9.90 -16.14
N PRO A 86 3.15 -10.28 -15.04
CA PRO A 86 3.33 -11.68 -14.65
C PRO A 86 2.01 -12.44 -14.58
N ILE A 87 2.07 -13.73 -14.94
CA ILE A 87 0.96 -14.64 -14.70
C ILE A 87 0.87 -14.95 -13.21
N THR A 88 -0.33 -14.87 -12.65
CA THR A 88 -0.56 -15.27 -11.26
C THR A 88 -0.60 -16.78 -11.15
N SER A 89 -0.40 -17.31 -9.93
CA SER A 89 -0.62 -18.73 -9.61
C SER A 89 -2.05 -19.23 -9.89
N ARG A 90 -2.97 -18.32 -10.23
CA ARG A 90 -4.36 -18.60 -10.57
C ARG A 90 -4.64 -18.55 -12.08
N GLY A 91 -3.61 -18.43 -12.92
CA GLY A 91 -3.72 -18.60 -14.38
C GLY A 91 -4.28 -17.40 -15.15
N PHE A 92 -4.20 -16.21 -14.57
CA PHE A 92 -4.51 -14.94 -15.22
C PHE A 92 -3.34 -13.96 -15.04
N ASN A 93 -3.13 -13.08 -16.01
CA ASN A 93 -2.09 -12.05 -16.00
C ASN A 93 -2.58 -10.78 -15.29
N ILE A 94 -1.68 -10.08 -14.61
CA ILE A 94 -1.95 -8.74 -14.07
C ILE A 94 -1.62 -7.64 -15.10
N PHE A 95 -1.84 -6.37 -14.73
CA PHE A 95 -1.46 -5.23 -15.56
C PHE A 95 0.08 -5.17 -15.76
N PRO A 96 0.58 -4.64 -16.89
CA PRO A 96 2.01 -4.73 -17.27
C PRO A 96 2.98 -3.89 -16.45
N HIS A 97 2.53 -3.16 -15.42
CA HIS A 97 3.33 -2.13 -14.74
C HIS A 97 4.62 -2.63 -14.13
N TYR A 98 4.62 -3.83 -13.53
CA TYR A 98 5.86 -4.42 -13.02
C TYR A 98 6.89 -4.64 -14.13
N TYR A 99 6.46 -5.16 -15.29
CA TYR A 99 7.34 -5.32 -16.44
C TYR A 99 7.72 -4.00 -17.10
N TYR A 100 6.92 -2.94 -17.00
CA TYR A 100 7.38 -1.60 -17.40
C TYR A 100 8.54 -1.10 -16.53
N PHE A 101 8.48 -1.31 -15.20
CA PHE A 101 9.61 -0.96 -14.34
C PHE A 101 10.87 -1.77 -14.68
N LEU A 102 10.73 -3.09 -14.87
CA LEU A 102 11.86 -3.93 -15.27
C LEU A 102 12.39 -3.56 -16.65
N TYR A 103 11.52 -3.43 -17.66
CA TYR A 103 11.88 -3.04 -19.02
C TYR A 103 12.67 -1.72 -19.04
N ILE A 104 12.16 -0.68 -18.38
CA ILE A 104 12.85 0.61 -18.29
C ILE A 104 14.20 0.45 -17.58
N SER A 105 14.25 -0.30 -16.48
CA SER A 105 15.51 -0.50 -15.76
C SER A 105 16.55 -1.27 -16.58
N VAL A 106 16.15 -2.29 -17.34
CA VAL A 106 17.06 -3.06 -18.20
C VAL A 106 17.54 -2.20 -19.37
N LEU A 107 16.65 -1.43 -19.96
CA LEU A 107 16.97 -0.55 -21.10
C LEU A 107 18.04 0.49 -20.74
N PHE A 108 17.96 1.09 -19.54
CA PHE A 108 18.86 2.18 -19.15
C PHE A 108 20.07 1.74 -18.32
N LEU A 109 19.97 0.62 -17.60
CA LEU A 109 20.99 0.21 -16.62
C LEU A 109 21.59 -1.18 -16.92
N GLY A 110 21.13 -1.84 -17.98
CA GLY A 110 21.60 -3.16 -18.38
C GLY A 110 20.92 -4.29 -17.63
N ASN A 111 21.38 -5.52 -17.87
CA ASN A 111 20.75 -6.76 -17.41
C ASN A 111 21.36 -7.34 -16.12
N ASN A 112 22.09 -6.54 -15.35
CA ASN A 112 22.72 -7.03 -14.12
C ASN A 112 21.66 -7.20 -13.00
N PRO A 113 21.42 -8.41 -12.48
CA PRO A 113 20.45 -8.68 -11.43
C PRO A 113 20.57 -7.76 -10.21
N LEU A 114 21.81 -7.43 -9.83
CA LEU A 114 22.11 -6.59 -8.67
C LEU A 114 21.47 -5.21 -8.77
N ILE A 115 21.42 -4.65 -9.97
CA ILE A 115 20.88 -3.31 -10.21
C ILE A 115 19.37 -3.29 -9.98
N HIS A 116 18.65 -4.33 -10.46
CA HIS A 116 17.20 -4.39 -10.32
C HIS A 116 16.77 -4.65 -8.88
N ILE A 117 17.54 -5.43 -8.13
CA ILE A 117 17.34 -5.59 -6.70
C ILE A 117 17.61 -4.24 -5.99
N LEU A 118 18.70 -3.54 -6.34
CA LEU A 118 19.03 -2.24 -5.74
C LEU A 118 17.91 -1.22 -5.96
N ILE A 119 17.28 -1.18 -7.15
CA ILE A 119 16.11 -0.33 -7.41
C ILE A 119 14.98 -0.66 -6.44
N ASN A 120 14.68 -1.94 -6.25
CA ASN A 120 13.66 -2.36 -5.30
C ASN A 120 14.02 -1.96 -3.85
N SER A 121 15.29 -2.06 -3.46
CA SER A 121 15.78 -1.59 -2.16
C SER A 121 15.59 -0.08 -2.01
N ILE A 122 15.90 0.71 -3.04
CA ILE A 122 15.69 2.17 -3.07
C ILE A 122 14.20 2.51 -2.89
N PHE A 123 13.30 1.83 -3.60
CA PHE A 123 11.85 2.03 -3.43
C PHE A 123 11.38 1.72 -2.01
N ASN A 124 11.96 0.70 -1.37
CA ASN A 124 11.71 0.37 0.03
C ASN A 124 12.23 1.46 0.99
N VAL A 125 13.40 2.06 0.73
CA VAL A 125 13.90 3.20 1.50
C VAL A 125 12.99 4.43 1.34
N ILE A 126 12.57 4.74 0.10
CA ILE A 126 11.63 5.85 -0.17
C ILE A 126 10.29 5.60 0.54
N SER A 127 9.82 4.34 0.59
CA SER A 127 8.62 3.98 1.33
C SER A 127 8.73 4.34 2.81
N LEU A 128 9.85 4.01 3.46
CA LEU A 128 10.08 4.39 4.85
C LEU A 128 10.10 5.92 5.03
N ILE A 129 10.80 6.65 4.16
CA ILE A 129 10.84 8.13 4.22
C ILE A 129 9.42 8.70 4.13
N LEU A 130 8.62 8.21 3.19
CA LEU A 130 7.24 8.65 2.99
C LEU A 130 6.33 8.28 4.18
N LEU A 131 6.52 7.10 4.77
CA LEU A 131 5.83 6.68 5.98
C LEU A 131 6.12 7.63 7.15
N ILE A 132 7.40 7.93 7.41
CA ILE A 132 7.80 8.85 8.48
C ILE A 132 7.27 10.26 8.22
N PHE A 133 7.29 10.72 6.97
CA PHE A 133 6.68 11.99 6.58
C PHE A 133 5.18 12.03 6.90
N LEU A 134 4.42 11.00 6.48
CA LEU A 134 2.98 10.90 6.74
C LEU A 134 2.66 10.82 8.24
N CYS A 135 3.35 9.96 8.98
CA CYS A 135 3.21 9.91 10.44
C CYS A 135 3.55 11.26 11.08
N GLY A 136 4.54 11.97 10.56
CA GLY A 136 4.93 13.30 11.04
C GLY A 136 3.85 14.36 10.83
N GLN A 137 3.03 14.22 9.77
CA GLN A 137 1.84 15.03 9.54
C GLN A 137 0.68 14.63 10.47
N ILE A 138 0.46 13.34 10.69
CA ILE A 138 -0.61 12.84 11.57
C ILE A 138 -0.35 13.27 13.03
N PHE A 139 0.88 13.12 13.51
CA PHE A 139 1.26 13.43 14.89
C PHE A 139 1.80 14.86 15.07
N TYR A 140 1.53 15.78 14.14
CA TYR A 140 2.13 17.13 14.16
C TYR A 140 1.87 17.94 15.44
N LYS A 141 0.72 17.72 16.09
CA LYS A 141 0.32 18.36 17.36
C LYS A 141 0.78 17.60 18.61
N SER A 142 1.32 16.40 18.45
CA SER A 142 1.74 15.59 19.59
C SER A 142 3.05 16.12 20.15
N LYS A 143 3.09 16.37 21.46
CA LYS A 143 4.32 16.71 22.18
C LYS A 143 5.35 15.56 22.17
N TYR A 144 4.90 14.33 21.87
CA TYR A 144 5.73 13.12 21.74
C TYR A 144 6.02 12.74 20.29
N LYS A 145 5.82 13.66 19.33
CA LYS A 145 5.95 13.38 17.89
C LYS A 145 7.24 12.65 17.55
N LEU A 146 8.40 13.15 17.99
CA LEU A 146 9.69 12.57 17.62
C LEU A 146 9.89 11.18 18.23
N PHE A 147 9.43 10.98 19.47
CA PHE A 147 9.45 9.66 20.11
C PHE A 147 8.61 8.63 19.34
N ILE A 148 7.38 8.99 18.98
CA ILE A 148 6.47 8.12 18.20
C ILE A 148 7.09 7.79 16.83
N LEU A 149 7.66 8.79 16.14
CA LEU A 149 8.35 8.57 14.86
C LEU A 149 9.59 7.68 15.01
N GLY A 150 10.35 7.81 16.10
CA GLY A 150 11.47 6.93 16.41
C GLY A 150 11.04 5.47 16.59
N ILE A 151 9.95 5.22 17.32
CA ILE A 151 9.39 3.87 17.49
C ILE A 151 8.96 3.29 16.13
N ILE A 152 8.19 4.05 15.35
CA ILE A 152 7.72 3.60 14.02
C ILE A 152 8.91 3.29 13.10
N SER A 153 9.91 4.18 13.07
CA SER A 153 11.14 3.98 12.28
C SER A 153 11.85 2.70 12.70
N THR A 154 11.96 2.44 14.00
CA THR A 154 12.64 1.26 14.54
C THR A 154 11.89 -0.02 14.15
N ILE A 155 10.59 -0.08 14.39
CA ILE A 155 9.78 -1.25 14.05
C ILE A 155 9.88 -1.58 12.56
N TYR A 156 9.80 -0.57 11.70
CA TYR A 156 9.88 -0.77 10.25
C TYR A 156 11.29 -1.18 9.80
N SER A 157 12.33 -0.56 10.36
CA SER A 157 13.71 -0.76 9.95
C SER A 157 14.22 -2.14 10.31
N PHE A 158 13.91 -2.63 11.52
CA PHE A 158 14.35 -3.92 12.04
C PHE A 158 13.42 -5.10 11.69
N ASN A 159 12.33 -4.85 10.96
CA ASN A 159 11.44 -5.94 10.53
C ASN A 159 12.13 -6.80 9.46
N ARG A 160 12.35 -8.08 9.78
CA ARG A 160 13.02 -9.05 8.90
C ARG A 160 12.34 -9.19 7.54
N ASP A 161 11.01 -9.27 7.50
CA ASP A 161 10.29 -9.48 6.25
C ASP A 161 10.42 -8.26 5.32
N LEU A 162 10.43 -7.05 5.87
CA LEU A 162 10.65 -5.82 5.09
C LEU A 162 12.10 -5.69 4.59
N ILE A 163 13.08 -6.23 5.32
CA ILE A 163 14.47 -6.30 4.85
C ILE A 163 14.58 -7.30 3.70
N TRP A 164 14.01 -8.50 3.87
CA TRP A 164 13.98 -9.51 2.81
C TRP A 164 13.25 -8.99 1.56
N GLN A 165 12.10 -8.34 1.71
CA GLN A 165 11.39 -7.70 0.61
C GLN A 165 12.23 -6.59 -0.04
N ALA A 166 13.03 -5.82 0.71
CA ALA A 166 13.91 -4.83 0.11
C ALA A 166 15.03 -5.45 -0.73
N ASN A 167 15.49 -6.65 -0.38
CA ASN A 167 16.64 -7.33 -1.01
C ASN A 167 16.23 -8.43 -2.03
N THR A 168 14.95 -8.48 -2.38
CA THR A 168 14.39 -9.43 -3.34
C THR A 168 13.75 -8.68 -4.50
N MET A 169 14.08 -9.03 -5.75
CA MET A 169 13.40 -8.46 -6.94
C MET A 169 12.01 -9.07 -7.09
N TRP A 170 10.99 -8.49 -6.47
CA TRP A 170 9.64 -9.05 -6.51
C TRP A 170 8.57 -7.97 -6.62
N ASN A 171 7.55 -8.23 -7.42
CA ASN A 171 6.49 -7.28 -7.75
C ASN A 171 5.71 -6.69 -6.55
N PRO A 172 5.34 -7.42 -5.48
CA PRO A 172 4.67 -6.82 -4.33
C PRO A 172 5.58 -5.89 -3.51
N ASN A 173 6.90 -5.94 -3.65
CA ASN A 173 7.84 -5.16 -2.83
C ASN A 173 7.75 -3.65 -3.14
N PHE A 174 7.20 -3.29 -4.30
CA PHE A 174 6.88 -1.92 -4.68
C PHE A 174 5.56 -1.41 -4.06
N LEU A 175 4.66 -2.32 -3.67
CA LEU A 175 3.31 -1.99 -3.22
C LEU A 175 3.27 -1.04 -2.01
N PRO A 176 4.15 -1.16 -0.99
CA PRO A 176 4.18 -0.23 0.14
C PRO A 176 4.39 1.23 -0.30
N LEU A 177 5.27 1.49 -1.27
CA LEU A 177 5.51 2.85 -1.76
C LEU A 177 4.23 3.43 -2.36
N PHE A 178 3.63 2.69 -3.31
CA PHE A 178 2.46 3.16 -4.04
C PHE A 178 1.23 3.29 -3.13
N LEU A 179 1.10 2.44 -2.12
CA LEU A 179 0.09 2.58 -1.08
C LEU A 179 0.28 3.89 -0.28
N LEU A 180 1.51 4.20 0.12
CA LEU A 180 1.81 5.44 0.84
C LEU A 180 1.62 6.68 -0.04
N ILE A 181 1.93 6.59 -1.33
CA ILE A 181 1.62 7.66 -2.31
C ILE A 181 0.10 7.84 -2.41
N LEU A 182 -0.68 6.76 -2.53
CA LEU A 182 -2.14 6.82 -2.56
C LEU A 182 -2.70 7.50 -1.32
N ILE A 183 -2.25 7.10 -0.12
CA ILE A 183 -2.64 7.73 1.15
C ILE A 183 -2.25 9.22 1.16
N THR A 184 -1.05 9.56 0.70
CA THR A 184 -0.58 10.95 0.61
C THR A 184 -1.47 11.81 -0.29
N LEU A 185 -1.85 11.28 -1.46
CA LEU A 185 -2.73 11.98 -2.40
C LEU A 185 -4.11 12.22 -1.80
N LEU A 186 -4.67 11.22 -1.10
CA LEU A 186 -5.93 11.35 -0.38
C LEU A 186 -5.83 12.38 0.75
N PHE A 187 -4.72 12.39 1.50
CA PHE A 187 -4.49 13.37 2.55
C PHE A 187 -4.44 14.80 1.99
N LYS A 188 -3.83 15.00 0.81
CA LYS A 188 -3.78 16.31 0.14
C LYS A 188 -5.15 16.80 -0.38
N MET A 189 -6.17 15.96 -0.45
CA MET A 189 -7.54 16.38 -0.80
C MET A 189 -8.30 16.95 0.39
N ILE A 190 -7.80 16.70 1.62
CA ILE A 190 -8.51 16.97 2.85
C ILE A 190 -7.74 18.02 3.66
N ASP A 191 -8.39 19.12 3.99
CA ASP A 191 -7.92 20.07 4.98
C ASP A 191 -8.49 19.70 6.35
N ILE A 192 -7.59 19.44 7.30
CA ILE A 192 -7.90 19.09 8.69
C ILE A 192 -7.68 20.34 9.56
N SER A 193 -8.48 21.38 9.32
CA SER A 193 -8.51 22.59 10.16
C SER A 193 -9.54 22.41 11.30
N SER A 194 -9.13 22.78 12.52
CA SER A 194 -9.93 22.90 13.76
C SER A 194 -11.36 22.27 13.72
N ASN A 195 -11.42 20.94 13.78
CA ASN A 195 -12.63 20.11 13.89
C ASN A 195 -13.53 19.95 12.65
N ASN A 196 -13.20 20.51 11.49
CA ASN A 196 -13.97 20.30 10.25
C ASN A 196 -13.06 19.81 9.12
N ILE A 197 -13.41 18.65 8.54
CA ILE A 197 -12.83 18.16 7.29
C ILE A 197 -13.38 19.04 6.17
N LYS A 198 -12.53 19.81 5.52
CA LYS A 198 -12.90 20.57 4.31
C LYS A 198 -12.16 19.99 3.12
N VAL A 199 -12.87 19.76 2.03
CA VAL A 199 -12.23 19.31 0.79
C VAL A 199 -11.55 20.49 0.09
N ILE A 200 -10.30 20.31 -0.29
CA ILE A 200 -9.49 21.32 -0.99
C ILE A 200 -9.87 21.31 -2.48
N LYS A 201 -10.92 22.06 -2.83
CA LYS A 201 -11.54 22.06 -4.17
C LYS A 201 -10.58 22.28 -5.36
N PRO A 202 -9.59 23.20 -5.33
CA PRO A 202 -8.78 23.49 -6.52
C PRO A 202 -7.89 22.33 -6.98
N SER A 203 -7.58 21.38 -6.09
CA SER A 203 -6.65 20.28 -6.36
C SER A 203 -7.32 18.91 -6.36
N PHE A 204 -8.61 18.85 -6.08
CA PHE A 204 -9.36 17.59 -5.91
C PHE A 204 -9.37 16.74 -7.18
N ILE A 205 -9.63 17.33 -8.34
CA ILE A 205 -9.66 16.62 -9.64
C ILE A 205 -8.28 16.04 -9.95
N LYS A 206 -7.23 16.87 -9.83
CA LYS A 206 -5.83 16.48 -10.06
C LYS A 206 -5.46 15.27 -9.20
N TYR A 207 -5.70 15.35 -7.89
CA TYR A 207 -5.38 14.23 -7.00
C TYR A 207 -6.27 13.01 -7.24
N SER A 208 -7.52 13.18 -7.69
CA SER A 208 -8.42 12.05 -7.98
C SER A 208 -7.91 11.25 -9.16
N LEU A 209 -7.46 11.95 -10.20
CA LEU A 209 -6.81 11.37 -11.36
C LEU A 209 -5.53 10.63 -10.97
N PHE A 210 -4.66 11.25 -10.14
CA PHE A 210 -3.46 10.57 -9.65
C PHE A 210 -3.78 9.35 -8.78
N CYS A 211 -4.79 9.40 -7.91
CA CYS A 211 -5.22 8.23 -7.16
C CYS A 211 -5.61 7.09 -8.11
N GLY A 212 -6.29 7.40 -9.22
CA GLY A 212 -6.65 6.42 -10.25
C GLY A 212 -5.44 5.76 -10.88
N ALA A 213 -4.49 6.59 -11.31
CA ALA A 213 -3.23 6.15 -11.88
C ALA A 213 -2.45 5.24 -10.91
N ILE A 214 -2.30 5.66 -9.65
CA ILE A 214 -1.62 4.86 -8.62
C ILE A 214 -2.36 3.54 -8.36
N SER A 215 -3.70 3.54 -8.34
CA SER A 215 -4.49 2.30 -8.23
C SER A 215 -4.20 1.33 -9.38
N SER A 216 -4.09 1.84 -10.62
CA SER A 216 -3.72 1.01 -11.78
C SER A 216 -2.35 0.39 -11.57
N ILE A 217 -1.35 1.19 -11.18
CA ILE A 217 0.01 0.71 -10.87
C ILE A 217 -0.04 -0.40 -9.82
N MET A 218 -0.73 -0.18 -8.70
CA MET A 218 -0.87 -1.18 -7.63
C MET A 218 -1.47 -2.51 -8.13
N MET A 219 -2.48 -2.45 -9.01
CA MET A 219 -3.09 -3.63 -9.65
C MET A 219 -2.13 -4.37 -10.58
N GLY A 220 -1.21 -3.66 -11.24
CA GLY A 220 -0.14 -4.25 -12.04
C GLY A 220 1.07 -4.72 -11.25
N LEU A 221 1.18 -4.33 -9.98
CA LEU A 221 2.22 -4.81 -9.10
C LEU A 221 1.84 -6.14 -8.47
N HIS A 222 0.66 -6.28 -7.86
CA HIS A 222 0.32 -7.53 -7.18
C HIS A 222 -1.18 -7.70 -6.96
N GLY A 223 -1.65 -8.95 -6.92
CA GLY A 223 -3.06 -9.28 -6.74
C GLY A 223 -3.65 -8.88 -5.36
N SER A 224 -2.82 -8.70 -4.33
CA SER A 224 -3.29 -8.22 -3.02
C SER A 224 -3.91 -6.82 -3.09
N SER A 225 -3.54 -6.02 -4.09
CA SER A 225 -4.12 -4.69 -4.29
C SER A 225 -5.62 -4.75 -4.62
N PHE A 226 -6.12 -5.84 -5.20
CA PHE A 226 -7.56 -6.04 -5.44
C PHE A 226 -8.38 -6.10 -4.14
N ILE A 227 -7.74 -6.40 -3.00
CA ILE A 227 -8.39 -6.36 -1.67
C ILE A 227 -8.23 -4.97 -1.05
N ILE A 228 -7.04 -4.36 -1.19
CA ILE A 228 -6.73 -3.06 -0.59
C ILE A 228 -7.57 -1.94 -1.23
N LEU A 229 -7.69 -1.91 -2.56
CA LEU A 229 -8.34 -0.80 -3.27
C LEU A 229 -9.85 -0.67 -2.96
N PRO A 230 -10.65 -1.75 -2.88
CA PRO A 230 -12.04 -1.64 -2.42
C PRO A 230 -12.19 -1.03 -1.03
N ILE A 231 -11.30 -1.36 -0.08
CA ILE A 231 -11.32 -0.79 1.27
C ILE A 231 -11.13 0.73 1.18
N PHE A 232 -10.16 1.20 0.38
CA PHE A 232 -9.96 2.63 0.15
C PHE A 232 -11.16 3.29 -0.54
N THR A 233 -11.76 2.64 -1.53
CA THR A 233 -12.97 3.12 -2.21
C THR A 233 -14.14 3.31 -1.22
N ILE A 234 -14.30 2.38 -0.28
CA ILE A 234 -15.30 2.47 0.79
C ILE A 234 -14.97 3.62 1.75
N LEU A 235 -13.71 3.71 2.22
CA LEU A 235 -13.26 4.79 3.11
C LEU A 235 -13.52 6.16 2.48
N ILE A 236 -13.18 6.33 1.21
CA ILE A 236 -13.45 7.55 0.42
C ILE A 236 -14.95 7.80 0.32
N GLY A 237 -15.73 6.76 0.05
CA GLY A 237 -17.19 6.83 -0.03
C GLY A 237 -17.86 7.20 1.29
N VAL A 238 -17.16 7.04 2.41
CA VAL A 238 -17.56 7.43 3.76
C VAL A 238 -17.05 8.83 4.13
N LEU A 239 -15.85 9.19 3.71
CA LEU A 239 -15.18 10.45 4.07
C LEU A 239 -15.68 11.65 3.26
N PHE A 240 -16.12 11.46 2.01
CA PHE A 240 -16.51 12.56 1.13
C PHE A 240 -18.03 12.69 0.97
N GLU A 241 -18.50 13.93 0.85
CA GLU A 241 -19.89 14.24 0.51
C GLU A 241 -20.27 13.65 -0.86
N LYS A 242 -21.55 13.30 -1.04
CA LYS A 242 -22.07 12.61 -2.24
C LYS A 242 -21.64 13.25 -3.57
N LYS A 243 -21.66 14.59 -3.66
CA LYS A 243 -21.26 15.31 -4.89
C LYS A 243 -19.77 15.13 -5.20
N LEU A 244 -18.92 15.21 -4.17
CA LEU A 244 -17.46 15.06 -4.31
C LEU A 244 -17.07 13.61 -4.56
N LYS A 245 -17.82 12.67 -4.00
CA LYS A 245 -17.67 11.23 -4.24
C LYS A 245 -17.82 10.86 -5.73
N ASN A 246 -18.86 11.37 -6.40
CA ASN A 246 -19.05 11.08 -7.83
C ASN A 246 -17.92 11.67 -8.69
N ILE A 247 -17.53 12.92 -8.41
CA ILE A 247 -16.39 13.57 -9.09
C ILE A 247 -15.12 12.73 -8.88
N PHE A 248 -14.85 12.33 -7.64
CA PHE A 248 -13.69 11.49 -7.33
C PHE A 248 -13.69 10.20 -8.16
N TYR A 249 -14.80 9.44 -8.16
CA TYR A 249 -14.83 8.16 -8.87
C TYR A 249 -14.68 8.31 -10.38
N ILE A 250 -15.27 9.35 -10.99
CA ILE A 250 -15.11 9.59 -12.43
C ILE A 250 -13.63 9.86 -12.75
N TYR A 251 -12.98 10.80 -12.05
CA TYR A 251 -11.59 11.13 -12.34
C TYR A 251 -10.61 10.04 -11.92
N ASN A 252 -10.92 9.30 -10.85
CA ASN A 252 -10.17 8.11 -10.45
C ASN A 252 -10.25 7.02 -11.53
N PHE A 253 -11.46 6.76 -12.06
CA PHE A 253 -11.62 5.81 -13.17
C PHE A 253 -10.85 6.26 -14.42
N ILE A 254 -10.91 7.55 -14.78
CA ILE A 254 -10.14 8.09 -15.91
C ILE A 254 -8.63 7.88 -15.71
N GLY A 255 -8.09 8.25 -14.55
CA GLY A 255 -6.66 8.08 -14.26
C GLY A 255 -6.23 6.61 -14.26
N TRP A 256 -7.08 5.73 -13.72
CA TRP A 256 -6.85 4.29 -13.76
C TRP A 256 -6.87 3.76 -15.20
N PHE A 257 -7.88 4.16 -15.99
CA PHE A 257 -8.07 3.69 -17.36
C PHE A 257 -6.92 4.10 -18.27
N ILE A 258 -6.43 5.34 -18.15
CA ILE A 258 -5.29 5.85 -18.93
C ILE A 258 -4.05 4.97 -18.73
N LEU A 259 -3.69 4.62 -17.49
CA LEU A 259 -2.53 3.76 -17.26
C LEU A 259 -2.81 2.29 -17.58
N SER A 260 -4.06 1.85 -17.48
CA SER A 260 -4.47 0.48 -17.82
C SER A 260 -4.68 0.24 -19.31
N ILE A 261 -4.51 1.26 -20.17
CA ILE A 261 -4.97 1.21 -21.56
C ILE A 261 -4.29 0.09 -22.37
N SER A 262 -3.00 -0.15 -22.15
CA SER A 262 -2.24 -1.18 -22.85
C SER A 262 -2.79 -2.58 -22.57
N TYR A 263 -3.16 -2.86 -21.32
CA TYR A 263 -3.83 -4.09 -20.93
C TYR A 263 -5.16 -4.27 -21.68
N PHE A 264 -5.98 -3.20 -21.75
CA PHE A 264 -7.28 -3.28 -22.42
C PHE A 264 -7.20 -3.47 -23.93
N PHE A 265 -6.21 -2.87 -24.60
CA PHE A 265 -5.99 -3.13 -26.02
C PHE A 265 -5.78 -4.62 -26.31
N VAL A 266 -5.05 -5.31 -25.41
CA VAL A 266 -4.74 -6.73 -25.58
C VAL A 266 -5.95 -7.58 -25.22
N GLU A 267 -6.68 -7.21 -24.17
CA GLU A 267 -7.93 -7.89 -23.79
C GLU A 267 -9.00 -7.81 -24.88
N ILE A 268 -9.14 -6.67 -25.57
CA ILE A 268 -10.09 -6.54 -26.68
C ILE A 268 -9.78 -7.57 -27.77
N ASN A 269 -8.51 -7.73 -28.14
CA ASN A 269 -8.08 -8.72 -29.14
C ASN A 269 -8.25 -10.16 -28.65
N ASN A 270 -8.22 -10.37 -27.34
CA ASN A 270 -8.34 -11.69 -26.70
C ASN A 270 -9.75 -11.96 -26.14
N ASN A 271 -10.78 -11.24 -26.61
CA ASN A 271 -12.17 -11.36 -26.16
C ASN A 271 -12.34 -11.33 -24.63
N PHE A 272 -11.54 -10.50 -23.96
CA PHE A 272 -11.50 -10.32 -22.50
C PHE A 272 -11.26 -11.62 -21.71
N SER A 273 -10.62 -12.63 -22.32
CA SER A 273 -10.43 -13.94 -21.70
C SER A 273 -9.72 -13.88 -20.34
N ASN A 274 -8.73 -13.00 -20.17
CA ASN A 274 -8.02 -12.84 -18.91
C ASN A 274 -8.90 -12.17 -17.84
N THR A 275 -9.65 -11.13 -18.23
CA THR A 275 -10.60 -10.42 -17.38
C THR A 275 -11.74 -11.33 -16.93
N ILE A 276 -12.22 -12.23 -17.79
CA ILE A 276 -13.21 -13.25 -17.46
C ILE A 276 -12.66 -14.21 -16.41
N ARG A 277 -11.43 -14.73 -16.59
CA ARG A 277 -10.77 -15.61 -15.60
C ARG A 277 -10.60 -14.93 -14.25
N PHE A 278 -10.13 -13.68 -14.25
CA PHE A 278 -10.02 -12.88 -13.04
C PHE A 278 -11.37 -12.70 -12.34
N SER A 279 -12.42 -12.35 -13.10
CA SER A 279 -13.78 -12.16 -12.56
C SER A 279 -14.32 -13.44 -11.95
N TYR A 280 -14.09 -14.59 -12.60
CA TYR A 280 -14.46 -15.90 -12.09
C TYR A 280 -13.75 -16.21 -10.75
N LEU A 281 -12.46 -15.89 -10.63
CA LEU A 281 -11.73 -16.03 -9.37
C LEU A 281 -12.34 -15.18 -8.24
N ILE A 282 -12.67 -13.91 -8.51
CA ILE A 282 -13.29 -13.05 -7.50
C ILE A 282 -14.65 -13.61 -7.07
N LEU A 283 -15.49 -14.04 -8.02
CA LEU A 283 -16.79 -14.63 -7.71
C LEU A 283 -16.67 -15.92 -6.89
N THR A 284 -15.71 -16.78 -7.22
CA THR A 284 -15.46 -18.02 -6.45
C THR A 284 -14.93 -17.73 -5.05
N MET A 285 -14.06 -16.73 -4.88
CA MET A 285 -13.61 -16.26 -3.57
C MET A 285 -14.76 -15.71 -2.72
N VAL A 286 -15.63 -14.88 -3.30
CA VAL A 286 -16.81 -14.34 -2.61
C VAL A 286 -17.76 -15.47 -2.20
N LYS A 287 -18.05 -16.41 -3.10
CA LYS A 287 -18.89 -17.58 -2.81
C LYS A 287 -18.32 -18.41 -1.66
N THR A 288 -17.02 -18.70 -1.69
CA THR A 288 -16.36 -19.48 -0.63
C THR A 288 -16.39 -18.74 0.71
N THR A 289 -16.19 -17.42 0.69
CA THR A 289 -16.23 -16.60 1.92
C THR A 289 -17.64 -16.55 2.51
N LEU A 290 -18.67 -16.38 1.67
CA LEU A 290 -20.07 -16.44 2.10
C LEU A 290 -20.41 -17.81 2.70
N ILE A 291 -19.96 -18.89 2.07
CA ILE A 291 -20.10 -20.25 2.61
C ILE A 291 -19.42 -20.35 3.98
N LEU A 292 -18.18 -19.89 4.12
CA LEU A 292 -17.46 -19.91 5.41
C LEU A 292 -18.14 -19.07 6.50
N ILE A 293 -18.75 -17.94 6.15
CA ILE A 293 -19.53 -17.13 7.09
C ILE A 293 -20.78 -17.91 7.53
N CYS A 294 -21.53 -18.47 6.59
CA CYS A 294 -22.70 -19.31 6.92
C CYS A 294 -22.31 -20.54 7.76
N PHE A 295 -21.17 -21.18 7.47
CA PHE A 295 -20.64 -22.30 8.25
C PHE A 295 -20.15 -21.87 9.63
N LYS A 296 -19.57 -20.67 9.76
CA LYS A 296 -19.21 -20.11 11.07
C LYS A 296 -20.45 -19.92 11.91
N ASP A 297 -21.51 -19.35 11.36
CA ASP A 297 -22.77 -19.14 12.09
C ASP A 297 -23.41 -20.49 12.48
N LEU A 298 -23.35 -21.50 11.60
CA LEU A 298 -23.81 -22.86 11.89
C LEU A 298 -22.97 -23.55 12.97
N PHE A 299 -21.65 -23.39 12.93
CA PHE A 299 -20.72 -23.95 13.91
C PHE A 299 -20.91 -23.30 15.28
N PHE A 300 -21.04 -21.97 15.34
CA PHE A 300 -21.34 -21.25 16.59
C PHE A 300 -22.71 -21.64 17.16
N TYR A 301 -23.72 -21.83 16.32
CA TYR A 301 -25.05 -22.27 16.74
C TYR A 301 -25.03 -23.71 17.28
N SER A 302 -24.36 -24.64 16.61
CA SER A 302 -24.25 -26.04 17.05
C SER A 302 -23.45 -26.18 18.36
N THR A 303 -22.37 -25.42 18.52
CA THR A 303 -21.56 -25.44 19.75
C THR A 303 -22.28 -24.78 20.93
N THR A 304 -23.03 -23.70 20.72
CA THR A 304 -23.86 -23.12 21.78
C THR A 304 -24.99 -24.06 22.20
N HIS A 305 -25.69 -24.72 21.26
CA HIS A 305 -26.73 -25.69 21.61
C HIS A 305 -26.18 -26.95 22.28
N PHE A 306 -25.02 -27.43 21.87
CA PHE A 306 -24.35 -28.57 22.53
C PHE A 306 -23.94 -28.22 23.96
N ILE A 307 -23.35 -27.03 24.19
CA ILE A 307 -22.98 -26.57 25.53
C ILE A 307 -24.23 -26.37 26.41
N LEU A 308 -25.30 -25.77 25.87
CA LEU A 308 -26.55 -25.60 26.61
C LEU A 308 -27.22 -26.93 26.96
N GLY A 309 -27.16 -27.92 26.07
CA GLY A 309 -27.65 -29.28 26.33
C GLY A 309 -26.81 -30.09 27.33
N LEU A 310 -25.54 -29.73 27.54
CA LEU A 310 -24.70 -30.31 28.60
C LEU A 310 -24.94 -29.67 29.97
N ILE A 311 -25.53 -28.47 30.00
CA ILE A 311 -25.80 -27.69 31.22
C ILE A 311 -27.23 -27.94 31.75
N SER A 312 -28.15 -28.41 30.91
CA SER A 312 -29.51 -28.84 31.26
C SER A 312 -29.56 -30.30 31.72
#